data_AF-A0A949B4V1-F1
#
_entry.id   AF-A0A949B4V1-F1
#
_cell.length_a   1.000
_cell.length_b   1.000
_cell.length_c   1.000
_cell.angle_alpha   90.00
_cell.angle_beta   90.00
_cell.angle_gamma   90.00
#
_symmetry.space_group_name_H-M   'P 1'
#
loop_
_entity.id
_entity.type
_entity.pdbx_description
1 polymer ?
#
loop_
_entity_poly.entity_id
_entity_poly.type
_entity_poly.pdbx_seq_one_letter_code
_entity_poly.pdbx_strand_id
1 'polypeptide(L)'
;KDLVALSEKYHVSMSVATGGTLARRIVVEKKPDIIIGVACERDLTSGIQDSYPIPVYGILNRRPFGPCYDTDVDLDLVERGLITFLGHEFSETKGPGT
;
A
#
# COMPACT_ATOMS: atom_id res chain seq x y z
N LYS A 1 -6.35 13.08 -4.37
CA LYS A 1 -6.16 12.88 -5.84
C LYS A 1 -4.81 12.21 -6.13
N ASP A 2 -4.06 11.88 -5.08
CA ASP A 2 -2.60 11.79 -5.11
C ASP A 2 -2.13 10.33 -5.10
N LEU A 3 -2.91 9.41 -4.53
CA LEU A 3 -2.68 7.97 -4.58
C LEU A 3 -2.66 7.44 -6.03
N VAL A 4 -3.55 7.94 -6.90
CA VAL A 4 -3.59 7.55 -8.32
C VAL A 4 -2.33 8.04 -9.04
N ALA A 5 -1.91 9.28 -8.80
CA ALA A 5 -0.67 9.82 -9.37
C ALA A 5 0.56 9.02 -8.91
N LEU A 6 0.57 8.55 -7.66
CA LEU A 6 1.62 7.68 -7.13
C LEU A 6 1.63 6.31 -7.85
N SER A 7 0.45 5.72 -8.06
CA SER A 7 0.30 4.47 -8.81
C SER A 7 0.81 4.58 -10.24
N GLU A 8 0.49 5.69 -10.93
CA GLU A 8 0.98 5.97 -12.28
C GLU A 8 2.50 6.21 -12.29
N LYS A 9 3.01 7.03 -11.37
CA LYS A 9 4.45 7.36 -11.26
C LYS A 9 5.31 6.10 -11.09
N TYR A 10 4.89 5.19 -10.23
CA TYR A 10 5.64 3.97 -9.91
C TYR A 10 5.19 2.75 -10.73
N HIS A 11 4.23 2.91 -11.65
CA HIS A 11 3.65 1.82 -12.45
C HIS A 11 3.16 0.63 -11.62
N VAL A 12 2.61 0.91 -10.44
CA VAL A 12 2.09 -0.12 -9.53
C VAL A 12 0.59 -0.26 -9.62
N SER A 13 0.10 -1.49 -9.45
CA SER A 13 -1.33 -1.77 -9.44
C SER A 13 -1.98 -1.31 -8.13
N MET A 14 -2.87 -0.33 -8.20
CA MET A 14 -3.62 0.16 -7.03
C MET A 14 -5.05 -0.38 -7.02
N SER A 15 -5.58 -0.66 -5.83
CA SER A 15 -7.01 -0.95 -5.63
C SER A 15 -7.47 -0.48 -4.26
N VAL A 16 -8.67 0.11 -4.23
CA VAL A 16 -9.32 0.51 -2.99
C VAL A 16 -10.37 -0.55 -2.66
N ALA A 17 -10.30 -1.11 -1.45
CA ALA A 17 -11.27 -2.06 -0.95
C ALA A 17 -12.02 -1.46 0.25
N THR A 18 -13.34 -1.50 0.22
CA THR A 18 -14.20 -1.02 1.32
C THR A 18 -14.30 -2.01 2.49
N GLY A 19 -13.59 -3.14 2.41
CA GLY A 19 -13.51 -4.15 3.47
C GLY A 19 -12.71 -5.38 3.06
N GLY A 20 -12.42 -6.25 4.04
CA GLY A 20 -11.53 -7.41 3.88
C GLY A 20 -11.98 -8.41 2.81
N THR A 21 -13.30 -8.63 2.62
CA THR A 21 -13.81 -9.54 1.59
C THR A 21 -13.42 -9.11 0.18
N LEU A 22 -13.55 -7.81 -0.12
CA LEU A 22 -13.15 -7.27 -1.42
C LEU A 22 -11.62 -7.29 -1.58
N ALA A 23 -10.88 -6.96 -0.52
CA ALA A 23 -9.43 -7.02 -0.51
C ALA A 23 -8.92 -8.43 -0.85
N ARG A 24 -9.44 -9.48 -0.19
CA ARG A 24 -9.08 -10.87 -0.47
C ARG A 24 -9.34 -11.27 -1.91
N ARG A 25 -10.48 -10.85 -2.48
CA ARG A 25 -10.80 -11.12 -3.88
C ARG A 25 -9.78 -10.51 -4.82
N ILE A 26 -9.40 -9.25 -4.59
CA ILE A 26 -8.39 -8.55 -5.39
C ILE A 26 -7.04 -9.25 -5.30
N VAL A 27 -6.62 -9.69 -4.11
CA VAL A 27 -5.35 -10.42 -3.91
C VAL A 27 -5.33 -11.72 -4.71
N VAL A 28 -6.42 -12.49 -4.69
CA VAL A 28 -6.54 -13.75 -5.46
C VAL A 28 -6.55 -13.51 -6.98
N GLU A 29 -7.22 -12.45 -7.43
CA GLU A 29 -7.31 -12.10 -8.86
C GLU A 29 -5.99 -11.55 -9.41
N LYS A 30 -5.32 -10.67 -8.66
CA LYS A 30 -4.08 -10.00 -9.10
C LYS A 30 -2.80 -10.78 -8.82
N LYS A 31 -2.80 -11.64 -7.80
CA LYS A 31 -1.64 -12.43 -7.35
C LYS A 31 -0.34 -11.59 -7.27
N PRO A 32 -0.33 -10.52 -6.45
CA PRO A 32 0.85 -9.65 -6.36
C PRO A 32 2.02 -10.35 -5.67
N ASP A 33 3.24 -9.92 -5.98
CA ASP A 33 4.46 -10.36 -5.28
C ASP A 33 4.56 -9.79 -3.86
N ILE A 34 3.98 -8.61 -3.64
CA ILE A 34 3.91 -7.94 -2.33
C ILE A 34 2.67 -7.05 -2.25
N ILE A 35 2.09 -6.93 -1.05
CA ILE A 35 0.94 -6.06 -0.77
C ILE A 35 1.38 -4.92 0.14
N ILE A 36 1.12 -3.68 -0.26
CA ILE A 36 1.19 -2.51 0.63
C ILE A 36 -0.24 -2.20 1.09
N GLY A 37 -0.55 -2.58 2.33
CA GLY A 37 -1.88 -2.43 2.92
C GLY A 37 -1.94 -1.18 3.78
N VAL A 38 -2.93 -0.32 3.54
CA VAL A 38 -3.21 0.85 4.39
C VAL A 38 -4.56 0.64 5.06
N ALA A 39 -4.55 0.39 6.37
CA ALA A 39 -5.79 0.14 7.10
C ALA A 39 -5.63 0.40 8.61
N CYS A 40 -6.70 0.12 9.35
CA CYS A 40 -6.64 0.06 10.80
C CYS A 40 -5.92 -1.20 11.30
N GLU A 41 -5.48 -1.21 12.55
CA GLU A 41 -4.77 -2.31 13.21
C GLU A 41 -5.49 -3.65 13.05
N ARG A 42 -6.82 -3.64 13.21
CA ARG A 42 -7.65 -4.85 13.14
C ARG A 42 -7.68 -5.44 11.72
N ASP A 43 -7.88 -4.58 10.72
CA ASP A 43 -7.95 -5.00 9.32
C ASP A 43 -6.56 -5.36 8.76
N LEU A 44 -5.50 -4.67 9.21
CA LEU A 44 -4.14 -5.08 8.88
C LEU A 44 -3.83 -6.45 9.47
N THR A 45 -4.15 -6.69 10.74
CA THR A 45 -3.88 -7.97 11.39
C THR A 45 -4.59 -9.12 10.66
N SER A 46 -5.89 -8.98 10.36
CA SER A 46 -6.63 -10.00 9.62
C SER A 46 -6.14 -10.11 8.17
N GLY A 47 -5.87 -9.00 7.50
CA GLY A 47 -5.38 -8.98 6.12
C GLY A 47 -4.01 -9.64 5.95
N ILE A 48 -3.09 -9.43 6.91
CA ILE A 48 -1.77 -10.08 6.92
C ILE A 48 -1.92 -11.60 7.05
N GLN A 49 -2.81 -12.06 7.94
CA GLN A 49 -3.07 -13.50 8.13
C GLN A 49 -3.72 -14.11 6.88
N ASP A 50 -4.69 -13.41 6.28
CA ASP A 50 -5.45 -13.89 5.13
C ASP A 50 -4.64 -13.89 3.82
N SER A 51 -3.56 -13.12 3.74
CA SER A 51 -2.77 -12.97 2.50
C SER A 51 -1.63 -13.98 2.37
N TYR A 52 -1.44 -14.88 3.32
CA TYR A 52 -0.38 -15.90 3.24
C TYR A 52 -0.53 -16.74 1.95
N PRO A 53 0.54 -16.94 1.16
CA PRO A 53 1.96 -16.70 1.47
C PRO A 53 2.52 -15.33 1.02
N ILE A 54 1.70 -14.43 0.51
CA ILE A 54 2.14 -13.14 -0.04
C ILE A 54 2.55 -12.20 1.10
N PRO A 55 3.76 -11.62 1.08
CA PRO A 55 4.20 -10.67 2.09
C PRO A 55 3.35 -9.40 2.06
N VAL A 56 3.03 -8.88 3.25
CA VAL A 56 2.23 -7.67 3.42
C VAL A 56 3.00 -6.66 4.26
N TYR A 57 3.18 -5.46 3.71
CA TYR A 57 3.65 -4.29 4.44
C TYR A 57 2.46 -3.43 4.87
N GLY A 58 2.20 -3.41 6.18
CA GLY A 58 1.07 -2.68 6.75
C GLY A 58 1.43 -1.26 7.17
N ILE A 59 0.67 -0.29 6.67
CA ILE A 59 0.75 1.12 7.08
C ILE A 59 -0.54 1.45 7.84
N LEU A 60 -0.38 1.89 9.09
CA LEU A 60 -1.50 2.28 9.93
C LEU A 60 -2.01 3.66 9.53
N ASN A 61 -3.33 3.77 9.32
CA ASN A 61 -3.97 5.08 9.15
C ASN A 61 -3.88 5.89 10.44
N ARG A 62 -3.60 7.19 10.31
CA ARG A 62 -3.68 8.13 11.44
C ARG A 62 -5.15 8.37 11.77
N ARG A 63 -5.47 8.40 13.05
CA ARG A 63 -6.83 8.62 13.57
C ARG A 63 -6.91 9.90 14.39
N PRO A 64 -6.82 11.09 13.77
CA PRO A 64 -6.86 12.34 14.52
C PRO A 64 -8.22 12.63 15.20
N PHE A 65 -9.34 12.08 14.68
CA PHE A 65 -10.70 12.42 15.13
C PHE A 65 -11.59 11.24 15.60
N GLY A 66 -11.01 10.07 15.88
CA GLY A 66 -11.79 8.88 16.32
C GLY A 66 -12.02 7.84 15.20
N PRO A 67 -12.84 6.79 15.43
CA PRO A 67 -12.89 5.63 14.57
C PRO A 67 -13.67 5.90 13.27
N CYS A 68 -12.95 5.98 12.15
CA CYS A 68 -13.44 5.98 10.77
C CYS A 68 -14.36 7.14 10.36
N TYR A 69 -14.11 8.34 10.87
CA TYR A 69 -14.55 9.59 10.25
C TYR A 69 -13.28 10.38 9.93
N ASP A 70 -13.01 10.66 8.65
CA ASP A 70 -11.81 11.36 8.16
C ASP A 70 -10.48 10.65 8.44
N THR A 71 -10.30 9.46 7.87
CA THR A 71 -8.99 8.84 7.78
C THR A 71 -8.16 9.53 6.70
N ASP A 72 -7.05 10.15 7.12
CA ASP A 72 -6.05 10.67 6.20
C ASP A 72 -4.97 9.61 5.98
N VAL A 73 -4.61 9.41 4.71
CA VAL A 73 -3.56 8.47 4.31
C VAL A 73 -2.29 9.28 4.16
N ASP A 74 -1.28 8.97 4.97
CA ASP A 74 0.02 9.60 4.87
C ASP A 74 0.72 9.10 3.58
N LEU A 75 0.65 9.94 2.54
CA LEU A 75 1.21 9.63 1.21
C LEU A 75 2.72 9.44 1.26
N ASP A 76 3.43 10.16 2.12
CA ASP A 76 4.87 9.99 2.31
C ASP A 76 5.19 8.59 2.84
N LEU A 77 4.38 8.06 3.77
CA LEU A 77 4.55 6.69 4.27
C LEU A 77 4.29 5.66 3.17
N VAL A 78 3.26 5.87 2.34
CA VAL A 78 2.96 4.98 1.21
C VAL A 78 4.08 5.02 0.17
N GLU A 79 4.57 6.21 -0.18
CA GLU A 79 5.67 6.38 -1.13
C GLU A 79 6.97 5.75 -0.61
N ARG A 80 7.30 5.91 0.68
CA ARG A 80 8.45 5.23 1.29
C ARG A 80 8.31 3.71 1.26
N GLY A 81 7.10 3.19 1.53
CA GLY A 81 6.81 1.76 1.38
C GLY A 81 7.08 1.30 -0.05
N LEU A 82 6.54 2.01 -1.04
CA LEU A 82 6.77 1.72 -2.45
C LEU A 82 8.26 1.74 -2.81
N ILE A 83 9.00 2.80 -2.44
CA ILE A 83 10.43 2.91 -2.70
C ILE A 83 11.21 1.75 -2.06
N THR A 84 10.84 1.34 -0.85
CA THR A 84 11.53 0.25 -0.14
C THR A 84 11.40 -1.08 -0.88
N PHE A 85 10.22 -1.38 -1.42
CA PHE A 85 9.96 -2.68 -2.04
C PHE A 85 10.15 -2.71 -3.56
N LEU A 86 10.02 -1.56 -4.24
CA LEU A 86 10.40 -1.41 -5.65
C LEU A 86 11.90 -1.16 -5.82
N GLY A 87 12.57 -0.63 -4.78
CA GLY A 87 13.99 -0.26 -4.79
C GLY A 87 14.98 -1.42 -4.86
N HIS A 88 14.51 -2.67 -4.83
CA HIS A 88 15.35 -3.82 -5.19
C HIS A 88 15.56 -3.98 -6.71
N GLU A 89 14.97 -3.09 -7.54
CA GLU A 89 15.20 -2.98 -9.00
C GLU A 89 15.59 -1.55 -9.45
N PHE A 90 16.06 -0.68 -8.54
CA PHE A 90 16.60 0.64 -8.92
C PHE A 90 17.96 0.91 -8.27
N SER A 91 18.94 0.07 -8.63
CA SER A 91 20.33 0.52 -8.69
C SER A 91 20.48 1.41 -9.92
N GLU A 92 20.69 2.72 -9.69
CA GLU A 92 21.17 3.72 -10.65
C GLU A 92 20.36 3.92 -11.95
N THR A 93 19.56 4.98 -11.98
CA THR A 93 19.59 5.89 -13.13
C THR A 93 19.77 7.33 -12.67
N LYS A 94 21.05 7.74 -12.68
CA LYS A 94 21.59 9.09 -12.84
C LYS A 94 20.87 10.24 -12.10
N GLY A 95 21.55 10.78 -11.09
CA GLY A 95 21.31 12.16 -10.68
C GLY A 95 21.48 13.12 -11.85
N PRO A 96 20.72 14.23 -11.91
CA PRO A 96 21.05 15.32 -12.81
C PRO A 96 22.24 16.05 -12.19
N GLY A 97 23.39 15.94 -12.85
CA GLY A 97 24.48 16.87 -12.63
C GLY A 97 24.01 18.28 -12.99
N THR A 98 24.24 19.21 -12.08
CA THR A 98 24.66 20.59 -12.39
C THR A 98 25.44 21.12 -11.21
#